data_AF-A0A167IZ17-F1
#
_entry.id   AF-A0A167IZ17-F1
#
_cell.length_a   1.000
_cell.length_b   1.000
_cell.length_c   1.000
_cell.angle_alpha   90.00
_cell.angle_beta   90.00
_cell.angle_gamma   90.00
#
_symmetry.space_group_name_H-M   'P 1'
#
loop_
_entity.id
_entity.type
_entity.pdbx_description
1 polymer ?
#
loop_
_entity_poly.entity_id
_entity_poly.type
_entity_poly.pdbx_seq_one_letter_code
_entity_poly.pdbx_strand_id
1 'polypeptide(L)'
;NILVYIGSDPKKVKFEEIKSIIMECVDFNSYTVYQLLEKHVLSVPWLDNALLLIIATSEPISDTLSKQFLTFMSKGGKILGLSASFTFGGICVKTKNELIDTIQA
;
A
#
# COMPACT_ATOMS: atom_id res chain seq x y z
N ASN A 1 3.61 -14.62 -1.16
CA ASN A 1 2.33 -13.88 -1.26
C ASN A 1 2.56 -12.43 -1.61
N ILE A 2 1.70 -11.87 -2.47
CA ILE A 2 1.56 -10.43 -2.70
C ILE A 2 0.28 -9.99 -1.98
N LEU A 3 0.37 -8.93 -1.19
CA LEU A 3 -0.78 -8.38 -0.46
C LEU A 3 -1.19 -7.04 -1.06
N VAL A 4 -2.50 -6.78 -1.13
CA VAL A 4 -3.05 -5.53 -1.65
C VAL A 4 -3.93 -4.88 -0.58
N TYR A 5 -3.52 -3.71 -0.09
CA TYR A 5 -4.31 -2.87 0.81
C TYR A 5 -5.00 -1.77 0.01
N ILE A 6 -6.34 -1.73 0.05
CA ILE A 6 -7.16 -0.79 -0.75
C ILE A 6 -7.86 0.30 0.09
N GLY A 7 -7.51 0.43 1.37
CA GLY A 7 -8.13 1.39 2.29
C GLY A 7 -9.23 0.78 3.17
N SER A 8 -9.96 1.66 3.84
CA SER A 8 -10.95 1.32 4.88
C SER A 8 -12.29 0.84 4.30
N ASP A 9 -12.62 1.23 3.06
CA ASP A 9 -13.79 0.75 2.31
C ASP A 9 -13.39 -0.37 1.32
N PRO A 10 -13.56 -1.65 1.69
CA PRO A 10 -13.17 -2.77 0.85
C PRO A 10 -14.20 -2.99 -0.27
N LYS A 11 -14.25 -2.11 -1.27
CA LYS A 11 -15.01 -2.36 -2.48
C LYS A 11 -14.37 -3.52 -3.24
N LYS A 12 -15.00 -4.70 -3.19
CA LYS A 12 -14.55 -5.94 -3.83
C LYS A 12 -14.16 -5.76 -5.30
N VAL A 13 -14.91 -4.93 -6.03
CA VAL A 13 -14.64 -4.59 -7.45
C VAL A 13 -13.23 -4.02 -7.63
N LYS A 14 -12.85 -3.04 -6.81
CA LYS A 14 -11.54 -2.38 -6.91
C LYS A 14 -10.37 -3.33 -6.67
N PHE A 15 -10.53 -4.28 -5.73
CA PHE A 15 -9.50 -5.29 -5.48
C PHE A 15 -9.29 -6.21 -6.68
N GLU A 16 -10.36 -6.74 -7.29
CA GLU A 16 -10.23 -7.67 -8.42
C GLU A 16 -9.64 -6.97 -9.66
N GLU A 17 -9.95 -5.69 -9.90
CA GLU A 17 -9.34 -4.90 -10.97
C GLU A 17 -7.82 -4.78 -10.78
N ILE A 18 -7.38 -4.38 -9.58
CA ILE A 18 -5.95 -4.27 -9.26
C ILE A 18 -5.29 -5.64 -9.37
N LYS A 19 -5.92 -6.68 -8.83
CA LYS A 19 -5.40 -8.05 -8.89
C LYS A 19 -5.20 -8.50 -10.34
N SER A 20 -6.15 -8.24 -11.24
CA SER A 20 -6.01 -8.59 -12.66
C SER A 20 -4.74 -7.99 -13.26
N ILE A 21 -4.52 -6.69 -13.04
CA ILE A 21 -3.34 -5.97 -13.55
C ILE A 21 -2.04 -6.54 -12.96
N ILE A 22 -2.02 -6.82 -11.65
CA ILE A 22 -0.84 -7.40 -10.99
C ILE A 22 -0.52 -8.79 -11.53
N MET A 23 -1.53 -9.62 -11.80
CA MET A 23 -1.35 -10.96 -12.36
C MET A 23 -0.79 -10.95 -13.78
N GLU A 24 -0.95 -9.85 -14.54
CA GLU A 24 -0.31 -9.66 -15.84
C GLU A 24 1.17 -9.27 -15.71
N CYS A 25 1.59 -8.76 -14.55
CA CYS A 25 2.94 -8.28 -14.29
C CYS A 25 3.85 -9.30 -13.60
N VAL A 26 3.29 -10.41 -13.11
CA VAL A 26 4.02 -11.43 -12.33
C VAL A 26 3.76 -12.82 -12.88
N ASP A 27 4.66 -13.76 -12.60
CA ASP A 27 4.41 -15.16 -12.90
C ASP A 27 3.26 -15.69 -12.02
N PHE A 28 2.12 -15.95 -12.67
CA PHE A 28 0.89 -16.39 -12.01
C PHE A 28 1.02 -17.72 -11.26
N ASN A 29 2.01 -18.55 -11.60
CA ASN A 29 2.27 -19.82 -10.92
C ASN A 29 3.14 -19.64 -9.67
N SER A 30 3.91 -18.55 -9.60
CA SER A 30 4.86 -18.28 -8.53
C SER A 30 4.28 -17.43 -7.39
N TYR A 31 3.19 -16.70 -7.66
CA TYR A 31 2.64 -15.74 -6.70
C TYR A 31 1.13 -15.86 -6.53
N THR A 32 0.68 -15.79 -5.28
CA THR A 32 -0.73 -15.59 -4.92
C THR A 32 -0.96 -14.18 -4.43
N VAL A 33 -2.01 -13.54 -4.94
CA VAL A 33 -2.41 -12.16 -4.62
C VAL A 33 -3.62 -12.18 -3.69
N TYR A 34 -3.48 -11.60 -2.49
CA TYR A 34 -4.55 -11.51 -1.49
C TYR A 34 -4.86 -10.07 -1.12
N GLN A 35 -6.10 -9.81 -0.76
CA GLN A 35 -6.48 -8.54 -0.15
C GLN A 35 -6.04 -8.52 1.32
N LEU A 36 -5.32 -7.47 1.72
CA LEU A 36 -5.05 -7.16 3.11
C LEU A 36 -6.11 -6.19 3.62
N LEU A 37 -7.03 -6.69 4.45
CA LEU A 37 -8.04 -5.86 5.10
C LEU A 37 -7.41 -5.07 6.25
N GLU A 38 -7.93 -3.87 6.51
CA GLU A 38 -7.43 -3.00 7.59
C GLU A 38 -7.34 -3.72 8.94
N LYS A 39 -8.40 -4.44 9.33
CA LYS A 39 -8.43 -5.27 10.56
C LYS A 39 -7.31 -6.30 10.62
N HIS A 40 -6.81 -6.78 9.47
CA HIS A 40 -5.73 -7.76 9.40
C HIS A 40 -4.35 -7.12 9.45
N VAL A 41 -4.23 -5.82 9.19
CA VAL A 41 -2.93 -5.12 9.28
C VAL A 41 -2.39 -5.21 10.71
N LEU A 42 -3.27 -5.13 11.71
CA LEU A 42 -2.91 -5.19 13.12
C LEU A 42 -2.85 -6.62 13.68
N SER A 43 -3.45 -7.59 13.00
CA SER A 43 -3.35 -9.00 13.38
C SER A 43 -2.22 -9.67 12.60
N VAL A 44 -1.04 -9.74 13.21
CA VAL A 44 0.11 -10.54 12.73
C VAL A 44 -0.39 -11.95 12.37
N PRO A 45 -0.32 -12.33 11.08
CA PRO A 45 0.85 -13.06 10.58
C PRO A 45 1.33 -12.58 9.20
N TRP A 46 0.75 -11.52 8.64
CA TRP A 46 1.01 -11.12 7.26
C TRP A 46 2.45 -10.59 7.04
N LEU A 47 3.02 -9.95 8.06
CA LEU A 47 4.36 -9.35 8.01
C LEU A 47 5.45 -10.36 7.59
N ASP A 48 5.32 -11.60 8.04
CA ASP A 48 6.33 -12.64 7.83
C ASP A 48 6.01 -13.51 6.60
N ASN A 49 4.82 -13.37 6.01
CA ASN A 49 4.32 -14.22 4.92
C ASN A 49 4.14 -13.48 3.59
N ALA A 50 4.38 -12.17 3.58
CA ALA A 50 4.29 -11.32 2.39
C ALA A 50 5.67 -11.03 1.80
N LEU A 51 5.79 -11.11 0.47
CA LEU A 51 6.98 -10.67 -0.25
C LEU A 51 6.86 -9.19 -0.65
N LEU A 52 5.64 -8.78 -1.02
CA LEU A 52 5.31 -7.46 -1.53
C LEU A 52 3.99 -7.02 -0.92
N LEU A 53 3.94 -5.78 -0.46
CA LEU A 53 2.73 -5.07 -0.09
C LEU A 53 2.45 -3.98 -1.14
N ILE A 54 1.27 -4.02 -1.74
CA ILE A 54 0.76 -2.99 -2.64
C ILE A 54 -0.23 -2.14 -1.87
N ILE A 55 0.00 -0.83 -1.82
CA ILE A 55 -0.88 0.14 -1.20
C ILE A 55 -1.59 0.89 -2.33
N ALA A 56 -2.89 0.67 -2.50
CA ALA A 56 -3.68 1.19 -3.61
C ALA A 56 -4.90 2.00 -3.13
N THR A 57 -4.64 2.94 -2.23
CA THR A 57 -5.63 3.88 -1.73
C THR A 57 -5.07 5.30 -1.72
N SER A 58 -5.90 6.25 -2.15
CA SER A 58 -5.63 7.68 -2.03
C SER A 58 -6.02 8.23 -0.65
N GLU A 59 -6.74 7.44 0.15
CA GLU A 59 -7.11 7.83 1.51
C GLU A 59 -5.86 7.96 2.40
N PRO A 60 -5.84 8.92 3.35
CA PRO A 60 -4.81 8.97 4.37
C PRO A 60 -4.73 7.66 5.15
N ILE A 61 -3.52 7.19 5.40
CA ILE A 61 -3.27 5.98 6.19
C ILE A 61 -2.97 6.42 7.62
N SER A 62 -3.67 5.84 8.59
CA SER A 62 -3.45 6.17 10.00
C SER A 62 -2.03 5.81 10.45
N ASP A 63 -1.50 6.55 11.43
CA ASP A 63 -0.16 6.33 11.97
C ASP A 63 0.06 4.88 12.45
N THR A 64 -0.97 4.26 13.01
CA THR A 64 -0.92 2.88 13.49
C THR A 64 -0.68 1.89 12.35
N LEU A 65 -1.40 2.04 11.23
CA LEU A 65 -1.22 1.20 10.05
C LEU A 65 0.12 1.49 9.36
N SER A 66 0.47 2.77 9.23
CA SER A 66 1.76 3.21 8.68
C SER A 66 2.94 2.61 9.43
N LYS A 67 2.90 2.54 10.77
CA LYS A 67 3.93 1.86 11.58
C LYS A 67 4.07 0.38 11.25
N GLN A 68 2.97 -0.33 10.99
CA GLN A 68 3.02 -1.74 10.57
C GLN A 68 3.63 -1.89 9.18
N PHE A 69 3.29 -1.01 8.23
CA PHE A 69 3.89 -1.00 6.90
C PHE A 69 5.40 -0.70 6.95
N LEU A 70 5.82 0.25 7.79
CA LEU A 70 7.23 0.52 8.04
C LEU A 70 7.95 -0.66 8.71
N THR A 71 7.28 -1.37 9.62
CA THR A 71 7.80 -2.60 10.24
C THR A 71 7.99 -3.72 9.22
N PHE A 72 7.08 -3.85 8.27
CA PHE A 72 7.25 -4.78 7.15
C PHE A 72 8.48 -4.42 6.30
N MET A 73 8.64 -3.15 5.96
CA MET A 73 9.77 -2.66 5.18
C MET A 73 11.11 -2.84 5.92
N SER A 74 11.16 -2.58 7.23
CA SER A 74 12.39 -2.75 8.03
C SER A 74 12.85 -4.19 8.15
N LYS A 75 11.93 -5.16 8.03
CA LYS A 75 12.23 -6.60 7.93
C LYS A 75 12.68 -7.05 6.53
N GLY A 76 12.84 -6.13 5.57
CA GLY A 76 13.23 -6.43 4.19
C GLY A 76 12.04 -6.65 3.23
N GLY A 77 10.82 -6.42 3.70
CA GLY A 77 9.63 -6.39 2.85
C GLY A 77 9.66 -5.26 1.83
N LYS A 78 8.98 -5.42 0.71
CA LYS A 78 8.91 -4.41 -0.36
C LYS A 78 7.53 -3.76 -0.41
N ILE A 79 7.48 -2.45 -0.64
CA ILE A 79 6.22 -1.72 -0.76
C ILE A 79 6.13 -1.06 -2.14
N LEU A 80 4.98 -1.22 -2.81
CA LEU A 80 4.61 -0.50 -4.02
C LEU A 80 3.37 0.37 -3.73
N GLY A 81 3.49 1.69 -3.87
CA GLY A 81 2.37 2.62 -3.76
C GLY A 81 1.75 2.90 -5.12
N LEU A 82 0.44 2.69 -5.27
CA LEU A 82 -0.36 3.04 -6.45
C LEU A 82 -1.30 4.18 -6.11
N SER A 83 -0.98 5.40 -6.58
CA SER A 83 -1.69 6.63 -6.19
C SER A 83 -1.83 6.78 -4.66
N ALA A 84 -0.86 6.28 -3.90
CA ALA A 84 -0.91 6.23 -2.46
C ALA A 84 -0.33 7.49 -1.81
N SER A 85 -0.95 7.95 -0.73
CA SER A 85 -0.43 9.00 0.14
C SER A 85 0.66 8.52 1.11
N PHE A 86 0.94 7.21 1.12
CA PHE A 86 1.96 6.61 1.98
C PHE A 86 3.36 7.14 1.65
N THR A 87 4.06 7.65 2.66
CA THR A 87 5.46 8.06 2.56
C THR A 87 6.29 7.49 3.70
N PHE A 88 7.61 7.49 3.54
CA PHE A 88 8.55 7.00 4.54
C PHE A 88 9.83 7.85 4.55
N GLY A 89 10.61 7.75 5.62
CA GLY A 89 11.91 8.44 5.71
C GLY A 89 11.82 9.98 5.75
N GLY A 90 10.72 10.54 6.26
CA GLY A 90 10.51 11.99 6.31
C GLY A 90 10.16 12.62 4.95
N ILE A 91 9.96 11.80 3.92
CA ILE A 91 9.49 12.27 2.62
C ILE A 91 8.01 12.66 2.73
N CYS A 92 7.63 13.76 2.10
CA CYS A 92 6.23 14.20 2.00
C CYS A 92 5.94 14.48 0.52
N VAL A 93 4.85 13.90 0.02
CA VAL A 93 4.35 14.21 -1.33
C VAL A 93 3.37 15.36 -1.21
N LYS A 94 3.63 16.45 -1.93
CA LYS A 94 2.73 17.59 -2.06
C LYS A 94 2.15 17.66 -3.45
N THR A 95 0.89 18.03 -3.54
CA THR A 95 0.24 18.38 -4.80
C THR A 95 0.82 19.70 -5.33
N LYS A 96 0.73 19.90 -6.65
CA LYS A 96 1.14 21.16 -7.28
C LYS A 96 0.43 22.36 -6.64
N ASN A 97 -0.85 22.22 -6.30
CA ASN A 97 -1.65 23.29 -5.71
C ASN A 97 -1.12 23.70 -4.33
N GLU A 98 -0.78 22.75 -3.46
CA GLU A 98 -0.16 23.04 -2.15
C GLU A 98 1.21 23.73 -2.27
N LEU A 99 1.89 23.58 -3.41
CA LEU A 99 3.18 24.21 -3.66
C LEU A 99 3.03 25.64 -4.18
N ILE A 100 2.00 25.94 -4.97
CA ILE A 100 1.76 27.27 -5.55
C ILE A 100 1.65 28.33 -4.45
N ASP A 101 0.99 28.01 -3.33
CA ASP A 101 0.85 28.93 -2.20
C ASP A 101 2.17 29.21 -1.46
N THR A 102 3.18 28.36 -1.66
CA THR A 102 4.51 28.49 -1.03
C THR A 102 5.55 29.18 -1.91
N ILE A 103 5.25 29.40 -3.20
CA ILE A 103 6.12 30.13 -4.12
C ILE A 103 5.68 31.60 -4.09
N GLN A 104 6.23 32.39 -3.17
CA GLN A 104 6.10 33.85 -3.20
C GLN A 104 6.98 34.41 -4.34
N ALA A 105 6.40 35.29 -5.15
CA ALA A 105 7.06 35.98 -6.27
C ALA A 105 8.06 37.04 -5.81
#